data_AF-A0A7X4DT74-F1
#
_entry.id   AF-A0A7X4DT74-F1
#
_cell.length_a   1.000
_cell.length_b   1.000
_cell.length_c   1.000
_cell.angle_alpha   90.00
_cell.angle_beta   90.00
_cell.angle_gamma   90.00
#
_symmetry.space_group_name_H-M   'P 1'
#
loop_
_entity.id
_entity.type
_entity.pdbx_description
1 polymer ?
#
loop_
_entity_poly.entity_id
_entity_poly.type
_entity_poly.pdbx_seq_one_letter_code
_entity_poly.pdbx_strand_id
1 'polypeptide(L)' 'MSVRELLTDLMSIPGLSGHEDRVRRRIAHHLGSLPSASDRLGNLWTTFEGGGPSILLFTHMDQPGFVVRKIEADGFLR' A
#
# COMPACT_ATOMS: atom_id res chain seq x y z
N MET A 1 -3.23 -13.76 13.82
CA MET A 1 -3.96 -12.51 13.57
C MET A 1 -5.25 -12.86 12.86
N SER A 2 -6.39 -12.38 13.34
CA SER A 2 -7.68 -12.52 12.64
C SER A 2 -7.73 -11.60 11.41
N VAL A 3 -8.63 -11.88 10.47
CA VAL A 3 -8.82 -11.01 9.29
C VAL A 3 -9.21 -9.59 9.71
N ARG A 4 -10.02 -9.44 10.76
CA ARG A 4 -10.39 -8.13 11.31
C ARG A 4 -9.17 -7.37 11.83
N GLU A 5 -8.30 -8.03 12.59
CA GLU A 5 -7.07 -7.42 13.11
C GLU A 5 -6.14 -6.99 11.98
N LEU A 6 -5.96 -7.84 10.97
CA LEU A 6 -5.13 -7.52 9.80
C LEU A 6 -5.69 -6.34 9.01
N LEU A 7 -7.01 -6.32 8.80
CA LEU A 7 -7.67 -5.23 8.12
C LEU A 7 -7.49 -3.91 8.88
N THR A 8 -7.73 -3.90 10.19
CA THR A 8 -7.55 -2.69 11.02
C THR A 8 -6.09 -2.23 11.04
N ASP A 9 -5.13 -3.15 11.11
CA ASP A 9 -3.70 -2.85 11.04
C ASP A 9 -3.32 -2.17 9.72
N LEU A 10 -3.71 -2.75 8.59
CA LEU A 10 -3.40 -2.20 7.26
C LEU A 10 -4.11 -0.88 7.00
N MET A 11 -5.40 -0.75 7.36
CA MET A 11 -6.18 0.46 7.13
C MET A 11 -5.72 1.66 7.96
N SER A 12 -5.08 1.42 9.11
CA SER A 12 -4.59 2.48 9.99
C SER A 12 -3.26 3.10 9.53
N ILE A 13 -2.64 2.53 8.49
CA ILE A 13 -1.37 3.02 7.96
C ILE A 13 -1.64 4.08 6.89
N PRO A 14 -1.12 5.31 7.05
CA PRO A 14 -1.24 6.32 6.00
C PRO A 14 -0.57 5.87 4.71
N GLY A 15 -1.33 5.88 3.62
CA GLY A 15 -0.85 5.55 2.28
C GLY A 15 -1.50 6.45 1.22
N LEU A 16 -1.23 7.76 1.25
CA LEU A 16 -1.71 8.67 0.20
C LEU A 16 -1.19 8.21 -1.16
N SER A 17 -1.96 8.41 -2.23
CA SER A 17 -1.49 8.14 -3.60
C SER A 17 -0.14 8.86 -3.86
N GLY A 18 0.86 8.10 -4.29
CA GLY A 18 2.26 8.53 -4.44
C GLY A 18 3.14 8.45 -3.19
N HIS A 19 2.58 8.05 -2.04
CA HIS A 19 3.28 7.95 -0.74
C HIS A 19 2.98 6.63 -0.02
N GLU A 20 2.85 5.54 -0.76
CA GLU A 20 2.37 4.23 -0.29
C GLU A 20 3.47 3.39 0.40
N ASP A 21 4.71 3.88 0.48
CA ASP A 21 5.86 3.15 1.00
C ASP A 21 5.63 2.49 2.37
N ARG A 22 4.84 3.12 3.24
CA ARG A 22 4.55 2.61 4.59
C ARG A 22 3.66 1.37 4.53
N VAL A 23 2.52 1.47 3.84
CA VAL A 23 1.58 0.35 3.69
C VAL A 23 2.21 -0.76 2.86
N ARG A 24 2.98 -0.43 1.81
CA ARG A 24 3.74 -1.39 1.02
C ARG A 24 4.68 -2.23 1.88
N ARG A 25 5.49 -1.58 2.74
CA ARG A 25 6.39 -2.29 3.67
C ARG A 25 5.63 -3.17 4.65
N ARG A 26 4.46 -2.74 5.13
CA ARG A 26 3.63 -3.56 6.03
C ARG A 26 3.05 -4.78 5.32
N ILE A 27 2.56 -4.63 4.09
CA ILE A 27 2.08 -5.74 3.28
C ILE A 27 3.23 -6.72 3.02
N ALA A 28 4.41 -6.23 2.60
CA ALA A 28 5.59 -7.06 2.40
C ALA A 28 6.01 -7.84 3.66
N HIS A 29 5.90 -7.21 4.84
CA HIS A 29 6.14 -7.90 6.11
C HIS A 29 5.14 -9.05 6.36
N HIS A 30 3.85 -8.84 6.05
CA HIS A 30 2.83 -9.89 6.18
C HIS A 30 2.95 -11.00 5.13
N LEU A 31 3.52 -10.71 3.95
CA LEU A 31 3.90 -11.74 2.97
C LEU A 31 5.03 -12.65 3.48
N GLY A 32 5.80 -12.19 4.47
CA GLY A 32 6.80 -12.99 5.16
C GLY A 32 7.93 -13.45 4.23
N SER A 33 8.13 -14.76 4.14
CA SER A 33 9.17 -15.38 3.30
C SER A 33 8.72 -15.62 1.85
N LEU A 34 7.48 -15.25 1.49
CA LEU A 34 7.02 -15.39 0.12
C LEU A 34 7.85 -14.48 -0.82
N PRO A 35 8.16 -14.94 -2.04
CA PRO A 35 8.85 -14.12 -3.01
C PRO A 35 8.00 -12.90 -3.34
N SER A 36 8.51 -11.70 -3.04
CA SER A 36 7.84 -10.45 -3.35
C SER A 36 8.75 -9.55 -4.20
N ALA A 37 8.17 -8.89 -5.18
CA ALA A 37 8.86 -7.92 -6.03
C ALA A 37 8.10 -6.58 -6.03
N SER A 38 8.82 -5.50 -6.29
CA SER A 38 8.24 -4.18 -6.48
C SER A 38 8.82 -3.46 -7.68
N ASP A 39 8.01 -2.62 -8.32
CA ASP A 39 8.45 -1.79 -9.43
C ASP A 39 8.83 -0.36 -8.98
N ARG A 40 9.18 0.50 -9.96
CA ARG A 40 9.53 1.90 -9.72
C ARG A 40 8.34 2.77 -9.29
N LEU A 41 7.11 2.36 -9.62
CA LEU A 41 5.89 3.06 -9.21
C LEU A 41 5.45 2.65 -7.81
N GLY A 42 6.05 1.61 -7.25
CA GLY A 42 5.82 1.13 -5.91
C GLY A 42 4.77 0.04 -5.81
N ASN A 43 4.29 -0.52 -6.93
CA ASN A 43 3.46 -1.73 -6.88
C ASN A 43 4.23 -2.86 -6.20
N LEU A 44 3.53 -3.69 -5.44
CA LEU A 44 4.08 -4.86 -4.76
C LEU A 44 3.27 -6.08 -5.17
N TRP A 45 3.95 -7.12 -5.62
CA TRP A 45 3.30 -8.38 -5.96
C TRP A 45 4.11 -9.57 -5.46
N THR A 46 3.42 -10.69 -5.34
CA THR A 46 4.00 -12.01 -5.16
C THR A 46 3.45 -12.92 -6.25
N THR A 47 4.25 -13.89 -6.68
CA THR A 47 3.84 -14.88 -7.68
C THR A 47 3.75 -16.24 -7.03
N PHE A 48 2.62 -16.90 -7.23
CA PHE A 48 2.43 -18.31 -6.87
C PHE A 48 2.50 -19.13 -8.15
N GLU A 49 3.53 -19.96 -8.27
CA GLU A 49 3.75 -20.81 -9.45
C GLU A 49 2.64 -21.86 -9.60
N GLY A 50 2.22 -22.10 -10.85
CA GLY A 50 1.18 -23.08 -11.18
C GLY A 50 1.24 -23.48 -12.66
N GLY A 51 0.58 -24.60 -13.01
CA GLY A 51 0.61 -25.15 -14.38
C GLY A 51 -0.53 -24.68 -15.30
N GLY A 52 -1.35 -23.73 -14.86
CA GLY A 52 -2.53 -23.24 -15.59
C GLY A 52 -2.30 -21.89 -16.29
N PRO A 53 -3.37 -21.23 -16.75
CA PRO A 53 -3.26 -19.87 -17.27
C PRO A 53 -2.79 -18.89 -16.18
N SER A 54 -2.04 -17.86 -16.58
CA SER A 54 -1.64 -16.78 -15.67
C SER A 54 -2.85 -15.92 -15.26
N ILE A 55 -3.08 -15.78 -13.96
CA ILE A 55 -4.17 -14.97 -13.39
C ILE A 55 -3.57 -13.85 -12.56
N LEU A 56 -4.03 -12.61 -12.80
CA LEU A 56 -3.71 -11.45 -11.97
C LEU A 56 -4.87 -11.15 -11.02
N LEU A 57 -4.63 -11.30 -9.72
CA LEU A 57 -5.48 -10.74 -8.67
C LEU A 57 -4.78 -9.50 -8.11
N PHE A 58 -5.43 -8.34 -8.18
CA PHE A 58 -4.85 -7.10 -7.71
C PHE A 58 -5.86 -6.28 -6.89
N THR A 59 -5.32 -5.43 -6.04
CA THR A 59 -6.02 -4.37 -5.32
C THR A 59 -5.09 -3.18 -5.19
N HIS A 60 -5.63 -1.98 -5.01
CA HIS A 60 -4.83 -0.79 -4.79
C HIS A 60 -4.57 -0.61 -3.29
N MET A 61 -3.41 -0.05 -2.93
CA MET A 61 -2.99 0.16 -1.54
C MET A 61 -3.15 1.61 -1.10
N ASP A 62 -3.35 2.52 -2.06
CA ASP A 62 -3.42 3.95 -1.82
C ASP A 62 -4.79 4.38 -1.28
N GLN A 63 -4.76 5.54 -0.63
CA GLN A 63 -5.89 6.16 0.04
C GLN A 63 -6.03 7.60 -0.48
N PRO A 64 -7.25 8.12 -0.65
CA PRO A 64 -7.49 9.53 -0.85
C PRO A 64 -6.98 10.37 0.33
N GLY A 65 -6.56 11.59 0.04
CA GLY A 65 -6.19 12.56 1.06
C GLY A 65 -5.81 13.90 0.44
N PHE A 66 -5.05 14.70 1.16
CA PHE A 66 -4.75 16.07 0.78
C PHE A 66 -3.24 16.32 0.73
N VAL A 67 -2.82 17.15 -0.21
CA VAL A 67 -1.45 17.68 -0.29
C VAL A 67 -1.52 19.18 -0.06
N VAL A 68 -0.78 19.67 0.93
CA VAL A 68 -0.69 21.12 1.21
C VAL A 68 -0.06 21.81 0.01
N ARG A 69 -0.75 22.83 -0.52
CA ARG A 69 -0.31 23.64 -1.65
C ARG A 69 0.20 25.00 -1.22
N LYS A 70 -0.31 25.53 -0.10
CA LYS A 70 0.08 26.84 0.41
C LYS A 70 -0.09 26.92 1.92
N ILE A 71 0.80 27.69 2.56
CA ILE A 71 0.64 28.20 3.92
C ILE A 71 0.30 29.68 3.80
N GLU A 72 -0.87 30.07 4.29
CA GLU A 72 -1.34 31.45 4.29
C GLU A 72 -0.57 32.29 5.34
N ALA A 73 -0.61 33.62 5.23
CA ALA A 73 0.16 34.51 6.10
C ALA A 73 -0.27 34.44 7.59
N ASP A 74 -1.50 34.00 7.84
CA ASP A 74 -2.07 33.75 9.16
C ASP A 74 -1.86 32.30 9.66
N GLY A 75 -1.13 31.49 8.89
CA GLY A 75 -0.73 30.13 9.26
C GLY A 75 -1.71 29.03 8.86
N PHE A 76 -2.84 29.34 8.20
CA PHE A 76 -3.77 28.31 7.70
C PHE A 76 -3.20 27.58 6.48
N LEU A 77 -3.56 26.29 6.35
CA LEU A 77 -3.17 25.43 5.23
C LEU A 77 -4.25 25.44 4.14
N ARG A 78 -3.80 25.48 2.88
CA ARG A 78 -4.64 25.31 1.68
C ARG A 78 -4.06 24.24 0.78
#